data_AF-E1QI85-F1
#
_entry.id   AF-E1QI85-F1
#
_cell.length_a   1.000
_cell.length_b   1.000
_cell.length_c   1.000
_cell.angle_alpha   90.00
_cell.angle_beta   90.00
_cell.angle_gamma   90.00
#
_symmetry.space_group_name_H-M   'P 1'
#
loop_
_entity.id
_entity.type
_entity.pdbx_description
1 polymer ?
#
loop_
_entity_poly.entity_id
_entity_poly.type
_entity_poly.pdbx_seq_one_letter_code
_entity_poly.pdbx_strand_id
1 'polypeptide(L)' 'MPKCGICGGEAPKQPCITEDGRCDLCGRKVKLADEKPEQADKKD' A
#
# COMPACT_ATOMS: atom_id res chain seq x y z
N MET A 1 -5.27 19.46 2.99
CA MET A 1 -5.11 18.56 1.84
C MET A 1 -5.37 17.12 2.29
N PRO A 2 -6.02 16.25 1.49
CA PRO A 2 -6.18 14.84 1.87
C PRO A 2 -4.81 14.17 2.00
N LYS A 3 -4.69 13.27 2.97
CA LYS A 3 -3.49 12.45 3.16
C LYS A 3 -3.62 11.14 2.39
N CYS A 4 -2.52 10.67 1.83
CA CYS A 4 -2.47 9.36 1.21
C CYS A 4 -2.62 8.26 2.27
N GLY A 5 -3.62 7.38 2.09
CA GLY A 5 -3.84 6.25 3.01
C GLY A 5 -2.74 5.19 3.04
N ILE A 6 -1.74 5.26 2.13
CA ILE A 6 -0.65 4.28 2.02
C ILE A 6 0.68 4.83 2.52
N CYS A 7 1.02 6.07 2.18
CA CYS A 7 2.28 6.69 2.59
C CYS A 7 2.15 7.79 3.62
N GLY A 8 0.94 8.26 3.92
CA GLY A 8 0.70 9.37 4.84
C GLY A 8 1.07 10.75 4.28
N GLY A 9 1.64 10.82 3.07
CA GLY A 9 2.00 12.07 2.42
C GLY A 9 0.78 12.92 2.06
N GLU A 10 0.98 14.24 2.00
CA GLU A 10 -0.06 15.17 1.54
C GLU A 10 -0.23 15.09 0.03
N ALA A 11 -1.48 15.04 -0.43
CA ALA A 11 -1.81 14.95 -1.84
C ALA A 11 -2.89 15.99 -2.22
N PRO A 12 -2.88 16.50 -3.45
CA PRO A 12 -3.89 17.47 -3.92
C PRO A 12 -5.28 16.85 -4.06
N LYS A 13 -5.36 15.52 -4.23
CA LYS A 13 -6.59 14.72 -4.35
C LYS A 13 -6.46 13.42 -3.55
N GLN A 14 -7.58 12.77 -3.24
CA GLN A 14 -7.54 11.43 -2.67
C GLN A 14 -6.89 10.48 -3.69
N PRO A 15 -5.80 9.77 -3.33
CA PRO A 15 -5.15 8.86 -4.26
C PRO A 15 -6.05 7.67 -4.58
N CYS A 16 -5.98 7.22 -5.84
CA CYS A 16 -6.63 6.00 -6.31
C CYS A 16 -5.58 4.88 -6.48
N ILE A 17 -6.04 3.63 -6.40
CA ILE A 17 -5.21 2.45 -6.67
C ILE A 17 -5.34 2.12 -8.15
N THR A 18 -4.20 1.96 -8.82
CA THR A 18 -4.13 1.51 -10.21
C THR A 18 -4.45 0.03 -10.32
N GLU A 19 -4.74 -0.46 -11.52
CA GLU A 19 -5.01 -1.89 -11.78
C GLU A 19 -3.83 -2.80 -11.39
N ASP A 20 -2.62 -2.27 -11.37
CA ASP A 20 -1.38 -2.95 -10.91
C ASP A 20 -1.32 -3.10 -9.37
N GLY A 21 -2.33 -2.60 -8.66
CA GLY A 21 -2.39 -2.59 -7.20
C GLY A 21 -1.44 -1.56 -6.59
N ARG A 22 -1.17 -0.43 -7.26
CA ARG A 22 -0.26 0.61 -6.76
C ARG A 22 -0.97 1.94 -6.58
N CYS A 23 -0.48 2.77 -5.66
CA CYS A 23 -0.92 4.14 -5.56
C CYS A 23 -0.52 4.94 -6.81
N ASP A 24 -1.47 5.61 -7.45
CA ASP A 24 -1.25 6.51 -8.60
C ASP A 24 -0.26 7.65 -8.28
N LEU A 25 -0.23 8.11 -7.03
CA LEU A 25 0.59 9.27 -6.64
C LEU A 25 1.94 8.90 -6.03
N CYS A 26 1.99 7.91 -5.14
CA CYS A 26 3.24 7.55 -4.43
C CYS A 26 3.88 6.26 -4.91
N GLY A 27 3.25 5.54 -5.85
CA GLY A 27 3.77 4.31 -6.44
C GLY A 27 3.85 3.09 -5.52
N ARG A 28 3.50 3.23 -4.23
CA ARG A 28 3.53 2.11 -3.26
C ARG A 28 2.51 1.05 -3.64
N LYS A 29 2.93 -0.21 -3.62
CA LYS A 29 2.09 -1.37 -3.89
C LYS A 29 1.23 -1.70 -2.66
N VAL A 30 -0.07 -1.83 -2.88
CA VAL A 30 -1.03 -2.30 -1.89
C VAL A 30 -1.15 -3.81 -2.10
N LYS A 31 -0.69 -4.59 -1.13
CA LYS A 31 -0.97 -6.03 -1.10
C LYS A 31 -2.23 -6.26 -0.26
N LEU A 32 -3.22 -6.94 -0.82
CA LEU A 32 -4.33 -7.47 -0.03
C LEU A 32 -3.76 -8.52 0.93
N ALA A 33 -4.18 -8.54 2.18
CA ALA A 33 -3.70 -9.48 3.19
C ALA A 33 -4.28 -10.91 3.01
N ASP A 34 -4.47 -11.34 1.76
CA ASP A 34 -4.95 -12.68 1.39
C ASP A 34 -3.88 -13.45 0.61
N GLU A 35 -2.63 -13.35 1.04
CA GLU A 35 -1.66 -14.39 0.85
C GLU A 35 -1.01 -14.57 2.22
N LYS A 36 -1.14 -15.78 2.77
CA LYS A 36 -0.55 -16.24 4.03
C LYS A 36 0.74 -15.45 4.31
N PRO A 37 0.89 -14.78 5.47
CA PRO A 37 2.15 -14.13 5.76
C PRO A 37 3.23 -15.21 5.71
N GLU A 38 4.18 -15.10 4.78
CA GLU A 38 5.48 -15.74 4.93
C GLU A 38 6.15 -15.09 6.15
N GLN A 39 5.64 -15.42 7.34
CA GLN A 39 6.42 -15.38 8.55
C GLN A 39 7.49 -16.44 8.36
N ALA A 40 8.66 -15.99 7.92
CA ALA A 40 9.91 -16.66 8.24
C ALA A 40 10.12 -16.56 9.76
N ASP A 41 9.29 -17.25 10.54
CA ASP A 41 9.50 -17.44 11.96
C ASP A 41 10.43 -18.63 12.13
N LYS A 42 11.68 -18.27 12.42
CA LYS A 42 12.81 -19.15 12.69
C LYS A 42 12.48 -20.02 13.91
N LYS A 43 12.29 -21.32 13.68
CA LYS A 43 12.32 -22.36 14.72
C LYS A 43 13.60 -22.24 15.55
N ASP A 44 13.46 -22.11 16.87
CA ASP A 44 14.37 -22.66 17.89
C ASP A 44 13.52 -23.26 19.02
#